data_AF-I5B1E1-F1
#
_entry.id   AF-I5B1E1-F1
#
_cell.length_a   1.000
_cell.length_b   1.000
_cell.length_c   1.000
_cell.angle_alpha   90.00
_cell.angle_beta   90.00
_cell.angle_gamma   90.00
#
_symmetry.space_group_name_H-M   'P 1'
#
loop_
_entity.id
_entity.type
_entity.pdbx_description
1 polymer ?
#
loop_
_entity_poly.entity_id
_entity_poly.type
_entity_poly.pdbx_seq_one_letter_code
_entity_poly.pdbx_strand_id
1 'polypeptide(L)'
;MEVKDYCKAMLAEVNGWKEKLEALKKVSDKYDAAQKEKILPLIGQIEQQVAAAQARVDELENECPSDWSPMKDELDDLFGTVGNSVDRAWRDFDRGWVDLEG
;
A
#
# COMPACT_ATOMS: atom_id res chain seq x y z
N MET A 1 9.01 -22.24 0.09
CA MET A 1 8.17 -21.33 -0.72
C MET A 1 8.94 -21.04 -1.98
N GLU A 2 8.34 -21.18 -3.15
CA GLU A 2 9.00 -20.81 -4.41
C GLU A 2 8.88 -19.30 -4.64
N VAL A 3 9.85 -18.71 -5.35
CA VAL A 3 9.86 -17.27 -5.67
C VAL A 3 8.56 -16.85 -6.36
N LYS A 4 8.00 -17.71 -7.22
CA LYS A 4 6.73 -17.45 -7.92
C LYS A 4 5.52 -17.38 -6.99
N ASP A 5 5.46 -18.28 -6.00
CA ASP A 5 4.38 -18.26 -5.01
C ASP A 5 4.47 -17.02 -4.12
N TYR A 6 5.71 -16.64 -3.75
CA TYR A 6 5.99 -15.43 -2.98
C TYR A 6 5.58 -14.18 -3.76
N CYS A 7 6.04 -14.01 -5.00
CA CYS A 7 5.66 -12.88 -5.85
C CYS A 7 4.14 -12.81 -6.02
N LYS A 8 3.47 -13.95 -6.25
CA LYS A 8 2.00 -13.98 -6.37
C LYS A 8 1.29 -13.50 -5.10
N ALA A 9 1.76 -13.90 -3.92
CA ALA A 9 1.21 -13.42 -2.65
C ALA A 9 1.42 -11.92 -2.48
N MET A 10 2.63 -11.44 -2.74
CA MET A 10 2.98 -10.03 -2.62
C MET A 10 2.22 -9.15 -3.62
N LEU A 11 2.08 -9.59 -4.87
CA LEU A 11 1.24 -8.91 -5.86
C LEU A 11 -0.23 -8.81 -5.43
N ALA A 12 -0.76 -9.85 -4.77
CA ALA A 12 -2.12 -9.81 -4.23
C ALA A 12 -2.26 -8.75 -3.11
N GLU A 13 -1.26 -8.64 -2.22
CA GLU A 13 -1.25 -7.59 -1.21
C GLU A 13 -1.16 -6.18 -1.80
N VAL A 14 -0.26 -5.97 -2.76
CA VAL A 14 -0.12 -4.68 -3.46
C VAL A 14 -1.43 -4.29 -4.14
N ASN A 15 -2.11 -5.24 -4.80
CA ASN A 15 -3.41 -4.98 -5.41
C ASN A 15 -4.45 -4.61 -4.35
N GLY A 16 -4.48 -5.29 -3.20
CA GLY A 16 -5.34 -4.91 -2.09
C GLY A 16 -5.07 -3.50 -1.56
N TRP A 17 -3.80 -3.07 -1.49
CA TRP A 17 -3.45 -1.71 -1.11
C TRP A 17 -3.89 -0.67 -2.15
N LYS A 18 -3.73 -0.96 -3.45
CA LYS A 18 -4.23 -0.11 -4.54
C LYS A 18 -5.74 0.09 -4.45
N GLU A 19 -6.50 -0.98 -4.18
CA GLU A 19 -7.95 -0.90 -3.99
C GLU A 19 -8.33 -0.02 -2.79
N LYS A 20 -7.64 -0.19 -1.65
CA LYS A 20 -7.82 0.68 -0.47
C LYS A 20 -7.53 2.15 -0.81
N LEU A 21 -6.44 2.43 -1.54
CA LEU A 21 -6.09 3.80 -1.95
C LEU A 21 -7.13 4.42 -2.87
N GLU A 22 -7.64 3.67 -3.85
CA GLU A 22 -8.72 4.13 -4.72
C GLU A 22 -10.01 4.41 -3.94
N ALA A 23 -10.32 3.60 -2.92
CA ALA A 23 -11.44 3.87 -2.02
C ALA A 23 -11.20 5.16 -1.19
N LEU A 24 -10.00 5.36 -0.65
CA LEU A 24 -9.63 6.59 0.08
C LEU A 24 -9.80 7.82 -0.81
N LYS A 25 -9.33 7.78 -2.05
CA LYS A 25 -9.50 8.89 -3.01
C LYS A 25 -10.96 9.22 -3.24
N LYS A 26 -11.78 8.22 -3.58
CA LYS A 26 -13.22 8.40 -3.85
C LYS A 26 -13.97 9.00 -2.68
N VAL A 27 -13.61 8.62 -1.45
CA VAL A 27 -14.25 9.20 -0.27
C VAL A 27 -13.65 10.58 0.04
N SER A 28 -12.35 10.79 -0.19
CA SER A 28 -11.74 12.12 -0.08
C SER A 28 -12.37 13.13 -1.04
N ASP A 29 -12.92 12.71 -2.18
CA ASP A 29 -13.67 13.60 -3.09
C ASP A 29 -14.87 14.27 -2.41
N LYS A 30 -15.45 13.62 -1.39
CA LYS A 30 -16.59 14.14 -0.60
C LYS A 30 -16.17 15.11 0.50
N TYR A 31 -14.88 15.18 0.82
CA TYR A 31 -14.36 16.04 1.87
C TYR A 31 -14.33 17.51 1.47
N ASP A 32 -14.39 18.39 2.48
CA ASP A 32 -14.16 19.82 2.29
C ASP A 32 -12.69 20.11 1.93
N ALA A 33 -12.42 21.32 1.46
CA ALA A 33 -11.09 21.70 0.98
C ALA A 33 -9.99 21.57 2.06
N ALA A 34 -10.31 21.86 3.32
CA ALA A 34 -9.35 21.82 4.42
C ALA A 34 -9.02 20.37 4.84
N GLN A 35 -9.99 19.47 4.73
CA GLN A 35 -9.77 18.04 4.92
C GLN A 35 -8.98 17.42 3.76
N LYS A 36 -9.29 17.81 2.51
CA LYS A 36 -8.56 17.38 1.32
C LYS A 36 -7.07 17.75 1.39
N GLU A 37 -6.74 18.96 1.79
CA GLU A 37 -5.34 19.40 1.95
C GLU A 37 -4.53 18.52 2.90
N LYS A 38 -5.17 17.92 3.91
CA LYS A 38 -4.49 17.05 4.88
C LYS A 38 -4.34 15.62 4.37
N ILE A 39 -5.36 15.10 3.67
CA ILE A 39 -5.39 13.69 3.31
C ILE A 39 -4.75 13.38 1.95
N LEU A 40 -4.81 14.30 0.98
CA LEU A 40 -4.24 14.09 -0.34
C LEU A 40 -2.71 13.85 -0.30
N PRO A 41 -1.91 14.57 0.52
CA PRO A 41 -0.49 14.26 0.68
C PRO A 41 -0.25 12.86 1.25
N LEU A 42 -1.12 12.43 2.17
CA LEU A 42 -1.02 11.13 2.85
C LEU A 42 -1.34 9.99 1.87
N ILE A 43 -2.39 10.15 1.06
CA ILE A 43 -2.72 9.23 -0.04
C ILE A 43 -1.53 9.15 -1.02
N GLY A 44 -1.01 10.30 -1.47
CA GLY A 44 0.11 10.35 -2.41
C GLY A 44 1.38 9.68 -1.89
N GLN A 45 1.69 9.84 -0.60
CA GLN A 45 2.82 9.15 0.03
C GLN A 45 2.64 7.62 -0.01
N ILE A 46 1.44 7.13 0.31
CA ILE A 46 1.18 5.69 0.34
C ILE A 46 1.15 5.12 -1.07
N GLU A 47 0.64 5.86 -2.06
CA GLU A 47 0.74 5.46 -3.48
C GLU A 47 2.19 5.25 -3.92
N GLN A 48 3.10 6.15 -3.53
CA GLN A 48 4.52 5.99 -3.83
C GLN A 48 5.10 4.74 -3.16
N GLN A 49 4.75 4.48 -1.91
CA GLN A 49 5.18 3.28 -1.19
C GLN A 49 4.67 1.99 -1.85
N VAL A 50 3.40 1.95 -2.21
CA VAL A 50 2.77 0.82 -2.91
C VAL A 50 3.38 0.60 -4.29
N ALA A 51 3.68 1.67 -5.03
CA ALA A 51 4.37 1.59 -6.32
C ALA A 51 5.80 1.07 -6.20
N ALA A 52 6.54 1.48 -5.15
CA ALA A 52 7.87 0.96 -4.88
C ALA A 52 7.83 -0.53 -4.54
N ALA A 53 6.87 -0.96 -3.70
CA ALA A 53 6.66 -2.38 -3.38
C ALA A 53 6.34 -3.21 -4.63
N GLN A 54 5.44 -2.72 -5.49
CA GLN A 54 5.14 -3.35 -6.78
C GLN A 54 6.40 -3.54 -7.63
N ALA A 55 7.18 -2.47 -7.83
CA ALA A 55 8.36 -2.50 -8.68
C ALA A 55 9.40 -3.52 -8.19
N ARG A 56 9.57 -3.65 -6.86
CA ARG A 56 10.49 -4.64 -6.27
C ARG A 56 10.01 -6.08 -6.44
N VAL A 57 8.70 -6.33 -6.35
CA VAL A 57 8.15 -7.66 -6.61
C VAL A 57 8.26 -8.01 -8.09
N ASP A 58 8.02 -7.05 -8.98
CA ASP A 58 8.19 -7.23 -10.43
C ASP A 58 9.66 -7.50 -10.78
N GLU A 59 10.61 -6.80 -10.14
CA GLU A 59 12.05 -7.06 -10.28
C GLU A 59 12.38 -8.51 -9.86
N LEU A 60 11.92 -8.94 -8.68
CA LEU A 60 12.13 -10.30 -8.19
C LEU A 60 11.52 -11.37 -9.12
N GLU A 61 10.30 -11.13 -9.62
CA GLU A 61 9.62 -12.06 -10.53
C GLU A 61 10.34 -12.15 -11.89
N ASN A 62 10.85 -11.04 -12.42
CA ASN A 62 11.53 -11.01 -13.71
C ASN A 62 12.96 -11.55 -13.64
N GLU A 63 13.73 -11.20 -12.60
CA GLU A 63 15.13 -11.61 -12.48
C GLU A 63 15.27 -13.07 -12.04
N CYS A 64 14.26 -13.65 -11.39
CA CYS A 64 14.24 -15.04 -10.92
C CYS A 64 15.62 -15.52 -10.36
N PRO A 65 16.22 -14.79 -9.40
CA PRO A 65 17.56 -15.10 -8.94
C PRO A 65 17.58 -16.46 -8.24
N SER A 66 18.69 -17.18 -8.41
CA SER A 66 18.88 -18.51 -7.82
C SER A 66 18.92 -18.46 -6.29
N ASP A 67 19.43 -17.37 -5.74
CA ASP A 67 19.31 -17.01 -4.33
C ASP A 67 18.58 -15.68 -4.20
N TRP A 68 17.33 -15.76 -3.75
CA TRP A 68 16.44 -14.61 -3.55
C TRP A 68 16.22 -14.31 -2.07
N SER A 69 16.90 -15.03 -1.17
CA SER A 69 16.74 -14.87 0.28
C SER A 69 17.00 -13.43 0.74
N PRO A 70 18.04 -12.73 0.26
CA PRO A 70 18.27 -11.33 0.62
C PRO A 70 17.15 -10.40 0.13
N MET A 71 16.66 -10.61 -1.10
CA MET A 71 15.57 -9.80 -1.67
C MET A 71 14.25 -10.06 -0.94
N LYS A 72 14.04 -11.30 -0.49
CA LYS A 72 12.88 -11.66 0.32
C LYS A 72 12.85 -10.88 1.61
N ASP A 73 13.95 -10.83 2.35
CA ASP A 73 14.00 -10.12 3.63
C ASP A 73 13.74 -8.62 3.44
N GLU A 74 14.32 -8.02 2.39
CA GLU A 74 14.06 -6.63 2.01
C GLU A 74 12.58 -6.38 1.64
N LEU A 75 11.97 -7.30 0.89
CA LEU A 75 10.56 -7.24 0.51
C LEU A 75 9.65 -7.44 1.72
N ASP A 76 9.92 -8.39 2.61
CA ASP A 76 9.13 -8.63 3.81
C ASP A 76 9.13 -7.37 4.72
N ASP A 77 10.28 -6.71 4.90
CA ASP A 77 10.40 -5.46 5.64
C ASP A 77 9.67 -4.29 4.97
N LEU A 78 9.81 -4.18 3.64
CA LEU A 78 9.11 -3.17 2.86
C LEU A 78 7.60 -3.37 2.97
N PHE A 79 7.11 -4.59 2.79
CA PHE A 79 5.69 -4.92 2.85
C PHE A 79 5.12 -4.71 4.25
N GLY A 80 5.86 -5.04 5.31
CA GLY A 80 5.48 -4.72 6.68
C GLY A 80 5.32 -3.20 6.89
N THR A 81 6.23 -2.41 6.32
CA THR A 81 6.18 -0.94 6.41
C THR A 81 5.01 -0.35 5.64
N VAL A 82 4.80 -0.79 4.39
CA VAL A 82 3.71 -0.30 3.55
C VAL A 82 2.36 -0.75 4.10
N GLY A 83 2.22 -2.02 4.49
CA GLY A 83 1.02 -2.57 5.09
C GLY A 83 0.60 -1.80 6.34
N ASN A 84 1.54 -1.53 7.25
CA ASN A 84 1.27 -0.72 8.43
C ASN A 84 0.87 0.73 8.08
N SER A 85 1.51 1.33 7.08
CA SER A 85 1.17 2.70 6.62
C SER A 85 -0.23 2.77 6.03
N VAL A 86 -0.58 1.82 5.15
CA VAL A 86 -1.91 1.69 4.54
C VAL A 86 -2.98 1.46 5.61
N ASP A 87 -2.75 0.52 6.52
CA ASP A 87 -3.72 0.20 7.57
C ASP A 87 -3.90 1.35 8.56
N ARG A 88 -2.83 2.08 8.88
CA ARG A 88 -2.93 3.28 9.72
C ARG A 88 -3.75 4.36 9.04
N ALA A 89 -3.44 4.67 7.78
CA ALA A 89 -4.18 5.66 7.01
C ALA A 89 -5.66 5.28 6.92
N TRP A 90 -5.95 4.00 6.69
CA TRP A 90 -7.32 3.51 6.67
C TRP A 90 -8.04 3.62 8.02
N ARG A 91 -7.38 3.33 9.14
CA ARG A 91 -7.97 3.50 10.48
C ARG A 91 -8.22 4.96 10.84
N ASP A 92 -7.25 5.83 10.55
CA ASP A 92 -7.37 7.27 10.80
C ASP A 92 -8.50 7.86 9.92
N PHE A 93 -8.68 7.31 8.72
CA PHE A 93 -9.79 7.63 7.83
C PHE A 93 -11.15 7.15 8.32
N ASP A 94 -11.25 5.88 8.73
CA ASP A 94 -12.47 5.28 9.26
C ASP A 94 -12.96 6.04 10.51
N ARG A 95 -12.03 6.41 11.40
CA ARG A 95 -12.32 7.28 12.56
C ARG A 95 -12.80 8.67 12.16
N GLY A 96 -12.12 9.31 11.20
CA GLY A 96 -12.52 10.62 10.70
C GLY A 96 -13.87 10.62 9.96
N TRP A 97 -14.27 9.49 9.37
CA TRP A 97 -15.59 9.31 8.76
C TRP A 97 -16.69 9.13 9.80
N VAL A 98 -16.43 8.36 10.88
CA VAL A 98 -17.34 8.23 12.04
C VAL A 98 -17.59 9.58 12.73
N ASP A 99 -16.58 10.45 12.82
CA ASP A 99 -16.72 11.78 13.42
C ASP A 99 -17.49 12.80 12.55
N LEU A 100 -17.68 12.53 11.24
CA LEU A 100 -18.44 13.40 10.32
C LEU A 100 -19.93 13.02 10.22
N GLU A 101 -20.32 11.84 10.68
CA GLU A 101 -21.72 11.41 10.78
C GLU A 101 -22.34 11.60 12.18
N GLY A 102 -21.61 12.24 13.12
CA GLY A 102 -22.05 12.53 14.50
C GLY A 102 -22.67 13.90 14.70
#